data_AF-A0A932Z240-F1
#
_entry.id   AF-A0A932Z240-F1
#
_cell.length_a   1.000
_cell.length_b   1.000
_cell.length_c   1.000
_cell.angle_alpha   90.00
_cell.angle_beta   90.00
_cell.angle_gamma   90.00
#
_symmetry.space_group_name_H-M   'P 1'
#
loop_
_entity.id
_entity.type
_entity.pdbx_description
1 polymer ?
#
loop_
_entity_poly.entity_id
_entity_poly.type
_entity_poly.pdbx_seq_one_letter_code
_entity_poly.pdbx_strand_id
1 'polypeptide(L)'
;MENIPKKRNGWLTVWLTLTLIANVIAIFISLLAGGMLYGAFPGWVLPFYLALAIFNMVCVIALFRWKKWGFWGECVLGVIAFIANISVGAGVVAIFGITGPLITFGLLHVGKEDKGWPQLS
;
A
#
# COMPACT_ATOMS: atom_id res chain seq x y z
N MET A 1 -7.68 -34.18 -3.04
CA MET A 1 -7.41 -32.81 -3.51
C MET A 1 -5.96 -32.53 -3.21
N GLU A 2 -5.12 -32.46 -4.23
CA GLU A 2 -3.69 -32.19 -4.08
C GLU A 2 -3.54 -30.77 -3.51
N ASN A 3 -3.00 -30.64 -2.29
CA ASN A 3 -2.66 -29.35 -1.71
C ASN A 3 -1.45 -28.81 -2.48
N ILE A 4 -1.70 -28.11 -3.59
CA ILE A 4 -0.64 -27.39 -4.30
C ILE A 4 0.04 -26.47 -3.27
N PRO A 5 1.33 -26.64 -2.98
CA PRO A 5 2.00 -25.82 -1.97
C PRO A 5 1.92 -24.36 -2.41
N LYS A 6 1.40 -23.49 -1.54
CA LYS A 6 1.30 -22.05 -1.82
C LYS A 6 2.70 -21.50 -2.08
N LYS A 7 3.00 -21.24 -3.35
CA LYS A 7 4.30 -20.74 -3.78
C LYS A 7 4.19 -19.26 -4.06
N ARG A 8 4.85 -18.45 -3.22
CA ARG A 8 4.91 -17.00 -3.40
C ARG A 8 6.02 -16.66 -4.38
N ASN A 9 5.70 -15.89 -5.40
CA ASN A 9 6.71 -15.29 -6.26
C ASN A 9 7.62 -14.37 -5.41
N GLY A 10 8.94 -14.53 -5.52
CA GLY A 10 9.93 -13.72 -4.79
C GLY A 10 9.73 -12.22 -5.03
N TRP A 11 9.34 -11.83 -6.25
CA TRP A 11 9.05 -10.44 -6.61
C TRP A 11 7.91 -9.82 -5.81
N LEU A 12 6.84 -10.58 -5.56
CA LEU A 12 5.73 -10.12 -4.73
C LEU A 12 6.18 -9.93 -3.28
N THR A 13 7.05 -10.80 -2.76
CA THR A 13 7.64 -10.65 -1.43
C THR A 13 8.44 -9.36 -1.31
N VAL A 14 9.34 -9.12 -2.27
CA VAL A 14 10.21 -7.94 -2.27
C VAL A 14 9.37 -6.67 -2.32
N TRP A 15 8.37 -6.63 -3.20
CA TRP A 15 7.46 -5.49 -3.30
C TRP A 15 6.71 -5.23 -1.99
N LEU A 16 6.06 -6.24 -1.41
CA LEU A 16 5.32 -6.08 -0.15
C LEU A 16 6.24 -5.63 1.00
N THR A 17 7.46 -6.15 1.07
CA THR A 17 8.45 -5.71 2.07
C THR A 17 8.85 -4.25 1.86
N LEU A 18 9.10 -3.84 0.61
CA LEU A 18 9.40 -2.44 0.29
C LEU A 18 8.24 -1.51 0.66
N THR A 19 7.00 -1.89 0.34
CA THR A 19 5.80 -1.12 0.72
C THR A 19 5.67 -1.02 2.24
N LEU A 20 5.97 -2.11 2.97
CA LEU A 20 5.96 -2.09 4.43
C LEU A 20 6.99 -1.09 4.98
N ILE A 21 8.23 -1.15 4.49
CA ILE A 21 9.31 -0.24 4.91
C ILE A 21 8.94 1.21 4.59
N ALA A 22 8.39 1.49 3.40
CA ALA A 22 7.97 2.83 3.00
C ALA A 22 6.89 3.41 3.93
N ASN A 23 5.90 2.60 4.31
CA ASN A 23 4.87 3.02 5.27
C ASN A 23 5.47 3.30 6.66
N VAL A 24 6.39 2.46 7.14
CA VAL A 24 7.10 2.70 8.42
C VAL A 24 7.87 4.02 8.37
N ILE A 25 8.64 4.26 7.31
CA ILE A 25 9.38 5.52 7.12
C ILE A 25 8.41 6.71 7.12
N ALA A 26 7.29 6.63 6.40
CA ALA A 26 6.29 7.70 6.34
C ALA A 26 5.69 8.01 7.72
N ILE A 27 5.41 6.99 8.52
CA ILE A 27 4.94 7.13 9.90
C ILE A 27 6.02 7.85 10.74
N PHE A 28 7.27 7.40 10.68
CA PHE A 28 8.37 8.01 11.43
C PHE A 28 8.61 9.47 11.04
N ILE A 29 8.61 9.79 9.75
CA ILE A 29 8.72 11.18 9.27
C ILE A 29 7.56 12.02 9.80
N SER A 30 6.33 11.51 9.76
CA SER A 30 5.15 12.23 10.23
C SER A 30 5.22 12.50 11.74
N LEU A 31 5.76 11.58 12.53
CA LEU A 31 5.91 11.73 13.98
C LEU A 31 7.08 12.64 14.37
N LEU A 32 8.24 12.51 13.71
CA LEU A 32 9.46 13.25 14.05
C LEU A 32 9.50 14.65 13.43
N ALA A 33 9.05 14.79 12.18
CA ALA A 33 9.04 16.04 11.44
C ALA A 33 7.67 16.73 11.44
N GLY A 34 6.68 16.17 12.13
CA GLY A 34 5.31 16.70 12.17
C GLY A 34 5.27 18.19 12.50
N GLY A 35 6.06 18.63 13.50
CA GLY A 35 6.16 20.04 13.88
C GLY A 35 6.63 20.99 12.77
N MET A 36 7.55 20.54 11.89
CA MET A 36 7.97 21.33 10.72
C MET A 36 6.92 21.33 9.61
N LEU A 37 6.19 20.22 9.46
CA LEU A 37 5.19 20.01 8.41
C LEU A 37 3.84 20.69 8.72
N TYR A 38 3.51 20.91 9.99
CA TYR A 38 2.28 21.60 10.43
C TYR A 38 2.15 23.03 9.90
N GLY A 39 3.25 23.70 9.56
CA GLY A 39 3.25 25.03 8.95
C GLY A 39 3.13 25.04 7.42
N ALA A 40 3.43 23.91 6.77
CA ALA A 40 3.45 23.79 5.31
C ALA A 40 2.14 23.25 4.72
N PHE A 41 1.36 22.50 5.50
CA PHE A 41 0.14 21.85 5.06
C PHE A 41 -1.04 22.14 6.00
N PRO A 42 -2.29 22.02 5.50
CA PRO A 42 -3.47 22.06 6.37
C PRO A 42 -3.38 21.03 7.51
N GLY A 43 -3.85 21.40 8.71
CA GLY A 43 -3.68 20.58 9.92
C GLY A 43 -4.31 19.19 9.89
N TRP A 44 -5.20 18.92 8.92
CA TRP A 44 -5.79 17.59 8.72
C TRP A 44 -4.91 16.64 7.91
N VAL A 45 -3.96 17.16 7.11
CA VAL A 45 -3.17 16.37 6.15
C VAL A 45 -2.29 15.35 6.86
N LEU A 46 -1.50 15.79 7.84
CA LEU A 46 -0.62 14.90 8.60
C LEU A 46 -1.35 13.72 9.29
N PRO A 47 -2.36 13.95 10.15
CA PRO A 47 -3.07 12.85 10.80
C PRO A 47 -3.80 11.94 9.80
N PHE A 48 -4.28 12.50 8.68
CA PHE A 48 -4.92 11.73 7.62
C PHE A 48 -3.95 10.77 6.93
N TYR A 49 -2.80 11.25 6.45
CA TYR A 49 -1.79 10.39 5.81
C TYR A 49 -1.15 9.40 6.78
N LEU A 50 -1.01 9.76 8.06
CA LEU A 50 -0.58 8.84 9.11
C LEU A 50 -1.56 7.68 9.27
N ALA A 51 -2.86 7.97 9.34
CA ALA A 51 -3.90 6.94 9.41
C ALA A 51 -3.91 6.05 8.17
N LEU A 52 -3.76 6.63 6.98
CA LEU A 52 -3.62 5.87 5.73
C LEU A 52 -2.41 4.93 5.75
N ALA A 53 -1.25 5.39 6.19
CA ALA A 53 -0.03 4.59 6.24
C ALA A 53 -0.17 3.39 7.19
N ILE A 54 -0.79 3.60 8.36
CA ILE A 54 -1.08 2.52 9.31
C ILE A 54 -2.05 1.50 8.70
N PHE A 55 -3.14 1.97 8.08
CA PHE A 55 -4.10 1.06 7.45
C PHE A 55 -3.47 0.31 6.27
N ASN A 56 -2.63 0.98 5.47
CA ASN A 56 -1.93 0.35 4.36
C ASN A 56 -0.98 -0.75 4.85
N MET A 57 -0.28 -0.52 5.95
CA MET A 57 0.55 -1.52 6.61
C MET A 57 -0.26 -2.76 7.00
N VAL A 58 -1.48 -2.58 7.54
CA VAL A 58 -2.40 -3.69 7.84
C VAL A 58 -2.81 -4.45 6.58
N CYS A 59 -3.11 -3.73 5.48
CA CYS A 59 -3.43 -4.33 4.19
C CYS A 59 -2.26 -5.16 3.63
N VAL A 60 -1.04 -4.63 3.69
CA VAL A 60 0.18 -5.32 3.27
C VAL A 60 0.44 -6.58 4.12
N ILE A 61 0.25 -6.50 5.44
CA ILE A 61 0.36 -7.68 6.33
C ILE A 61 -0.72 -8.73 6.00
N ALA A 62 -1.94 -8.28 5.68
CA ALA A 62 -3.00 -9.18 5.24
C ALA A 62 -2.64 -9.88 3.91
N LEU A 63 -1.98 -9.18 2.98
CA LEU A 63 -1.44 -9.77 1.75
C LEU A 63 -0.32 -10.77 2.02
N PHE A 64 0.58 -10.50 2.97
CA PHE A 64 1.56 -11.49 3.44
C PHE A 64 0.89 -12.77 3.98
N ARG A 65 -0.31 -12.64 4.56
CA ARG A 65 -1.15 -13.75 5.04
C ARG A 65 -2.14 -14.29 4.01
N TRP A 66 -1.97 -13.94 2.73
CA TRP A 66 -2.79 -14.40 1.62
C TRP A 66 -4.27 -14.03 1.71
N LYS A 67 -4.62 -12.89 2.30
CA LYS A 67 -6.01 -12.44 2.42
C LYS A 67 -6.38 -11.51 1.27
N LYS A 68 -7.42 -11.85 0.49
CA LYS A 68 -7.90 -11.02 -0.63
C LYS A 68 -8.31 -9.61 -0.19
N TRP A 69 -8.85 -9.48 1.02
CA TRP A 69 -9.26 -8.18 1.53
C TRP A 69 -8.10 -7.20 1.72
N GLY A 70 -6.86 -7.69 1.87
CA GLY A 70 -5.67 -6.84 1.89
C GLY A 70 -5.47 -6.09 0.58
N PHE A 71 -5.67 -6.76 -0.57
CA PHE A 71 -5.60 -6.11 -1.88
C PHE A 71 -6.71 -5.06 -2.05
N TRP A 72 -7.95 -5.42 -1.72
CA TRP A 72 -9.08 -4.49 -1.82
C TRP A 72 -8.90 -3.27 -0.91
N GLY A 73 -8.36 -3.46 0.29
CA GLY A 73 -7.99 -2.37 1.18
C GLY A 73 -6.94 -1.44 0.57
N GLU A 74 -5.89 -2.00 -0.04
CA GLU A 74 -4.86 -1.22 -0.75
C GLU A 74 -5.47 -0.40 -1.92
N CYS A 75 -6.38 -1.00 -2.71
CA CYS A 75 -7.09 -0.30 -3.78
C CYS A 75 -7.92 0.87 -3.25
N VAL A 76 -8.72 0.65 -2.21
CA VAL A 76 -9.57 1.70 -1.60
C VAL A 76 -8.70 2.81 -1.05
N LEU A 77 -7.63 2.47 -0.32
CA LEU A 77 -6.67 3.46 0.17
C LEU A 77 -6.00 4.24 -0.96
N GLY A 78 -5.67 3.60 -2.07
CA GLY A 78 -5.08 4.27 -3.23
C GLY A 78 -6.02 5.32 -3.84
N VAL A 79 -7.32 5.02 -3.93
CA VAL A 79 -8.34 5.97 -4.38
C VAL A 79 -8.50 7.13 -3.39
N ILE A 80 -8.56 6.83 -2.09
CA ILE A 80 -8.65 7.84 -1.03
C ILE A 80 -7.42 8.76 -1.06
N ALA A 81 -6.22 8.19 -1.18
CA ALA A 81 -4.96 8.93 -1.29
C ALA A 81 -4.91 9.79 -2.55
N PHE A 82 -5.41 9.28 -3.68
CA PHE A 82 -5.50 10.05 -4.93
C PHE A 82 -6.39 11.29 -4.78
N ILE A 83 -7.59 11.13 -4.22
CA ILE A 83 -8.53 12.24 -3.96
C ILE A 83 -7.89 13.25 -3.00
N ALA A 84 -7.26 12.77 -1.92
CA ALA A 84 -6.58 13.63 -0.96
C ALA A 84 -5.42 14.41 -1.61
N ASN A 85 -4.59 13.75 -2.43
CA ASN A 85 -3.49 14.39 -3.15
C ASN A 85 -3.98 15.50 -4.09
N ILE A 86 -5.08 15.27 -4.82
CA ILE A 86 -5.70 16.32 -5.64
C ILE A 86 -6.18 17.48 -4.76
N SER A 87 -6.82 17.20 -3.63
CA SER A 87 -7.36 18.24 -2.74
C SER A 87 -6.30 19.15 -2.11
N VAL A 88 -5.07 18.64 -1.93
CA VAL A 88 -3.93 19.41 -1.39
C VAL A 88 -3.12 20.07 -2.52
N GLY A 89 -3.52 19.88 -3.79
CA GLY A 89 -2.87 20.50 -4.93
C GLY A 89 -1.58 19.81 -5.39
N ALA A 90 -1.39 18.51 -5.09
CA ALA A 90 -0.17 17.77 -5.41
C ALA A 90 0.08 17.55 -6.92
N GLY A 91 -0.84 17.98 -7.80
CA GLY A 91 -0.71 17.91 -9.25
C GLY A 91 -0.46 16.48 -9.75
N VAL A 92 0.55 16.30 -10.61
CA VAL A 92 0.90 15.00 -11.23
C VAL A 92 1.28 13.95 -10.17
N VAL A 93 1.78 14.36 -9.00
CA VAL A 93 2.18 13.44 -7.93
C VAL A 93 0.99 12.66 -7.37
N ALA A 94 -0.24 13.16 -7.55
CA ALA A 94 -1.44 12.45 -7.12
C ALA A 94 -1.54 11.03 -7.72
N ILE A 95 -1.07 10.85 -8.96
CA ILE A 95 -1.15 9.59 -9.71
C ILE A 95 -0.44 8.44 -8.97
N PHE A 96 0.60 8.73 -8.18
CA PHE A 96 1.33 7.71 -7.41
C PHE A 96 0.46 7.02 -6.34
N GLY A 97 -0.67 7.60 -5.93
CA GLY A 97 -1.63 6.93 -5.05
C GLY A 97 -2.22 5.65 -5.66
N ILE A 98 -2.30 5.58 -6.99
CA ILE A 98 -2.91 4.45 -7.72
C ILE A 98 -1.85 3.46 -8.22
N THR A 99 -0.60 3.89 -8.36
CA THR A 99 0.48 3.03 -8.87
C THR A 99 0.78 1.84 -7.95
N GLY A 100 0.67 2.02 -6.63
CA GLY A 100 0.88 0.94 -5.66
C GLY A 100 -0.02 -0.27 -5.91
N PRO A 101 -1.36 -0.09 -5.86
CA PRO A 101 -2.32 -1.14 -6.16
C PRO A 101 -2.13 -1.80 -7.53
N LEU A 102 -1.77 -1.01 -8.56
CA LEU A 102 -1.53 -1.54 -9.91
C LEU A 102 -0.31 -2.47 -9.96
N ILE A 103 0.79 -2.09 -9.29
CA ILE A 103 1.99 -2.92 -9.19
C ILE A 103 1.69 -4.19 -8.40
N THR A 104 0.97 -4.07 -7.28
CA THR A 104 0.54 -5.23 -6.48
C THR A 104 -0.33 -6.18 -7.29
N PHE A 105 -1.27 -5.66 -8.08
CA PHE A 105 -2.12 -6.45 -8.98
C PHE A 105 -1.31 -7.18 -10.05
N GLY A 106 -0.37 -6.46 -10.69
CA GLY A 106 0.53 -7.03 -11.69
C GLY A 106 1.34 -8.17 -11.10
N LEU A 107 2.01 -7.94 -9.97
CA LEU A 107 2.83 -8.96 -9.29
C LEU A 107 2.03 -10.17 -8.80
N LEU A 108 0.76 -9.98 -8.43
CA LEU A 108 -0.14 -11.10 -8.11
C LEU A 108 -0.47 -11.98 -9.32
N HIS A 109 -0.40 -11.43 -10.54
CA HIS A 109 -0.63 -12.15 -11.80
C HIS A 109 0.66 -12.62 -12.49
N VAL A 110 1.84 -12.16 -12.06
CA VAL A 110 3.13 -12.62 -12.58
C VAL A 110 3.43 -14.03 -12.07
N GLY A 111 3.44 -14.99 -13.00
CA GLY A 111 3.75 -16.40 -12.77
C GLY A 111 2.88 -17.30 -13.67
N LYS A 112 3.40 -18.44 -14.14
CA LYS A 112 2.59 -19.44 -14.86
C LYS A 112 1.88 -20.37 -13.87
N GLU A 113 2.64 -21.03 -13.00
CA GLU A 113 2.14 -21.94 -11.95
C GLU A 113 2.11 -21.30 -10.55
N ASP A 114 2.89 -20.24 -10.32
CA ASP A 114 3.06 -19.55 -9.04
C ASP A 114 2.20 -18.27 -8.90
N LYS A 115 1.06 -18.21 -9.58
CA LYS A 115 0.19 -17.02 -9.55
C LYS A 115 -0.29 -16.78 -8.12
N GLY A 116 -0.04 -15.58 -7.60
CA GLY A 116 -0.44 -15.22 -6.25
C GLY A 116 -1.95 -15.02 -6.12
N TRP A 117 -2.60 -14.48 -7.16
CA TRP A 117 -4.04 -14.18 -7.15
C TRP A 117 -4.96 -15.37 -6.82
N PRO A 118 -4.88 -16.54 -7.49
CA PRO A 118 -5.73 -17.68 -7.17
C PRO A 118 -5.42 -18.32 -5.80
N GLN A 119 -4.26 -18.03 -5.20
CA GLN A 119 -3.87 -18.56 -3.89
C GLN A 119 -4.37 -17.72 -2.69
N LEU A 120 -4.85 -16.50 -2.97
CA LEU A 120 -5.49 -15.67 -1.96
C LEU A 120 -6.79 -16.36 -1.52
N SER A 121 -7.01 -16.45 -0.21
CA SER A 121 -8.27 -16.93 0.40
C SER A 121 -9.26 -15.78 0.51
#